data_AF-A0A8J4YHP3-F1
#
_entry.id   AF-A0A8J4YHP3-F1
#
_cell.length_a   1.000
_cell.length_b   1.000
_cell.length_c   1.000
_cell.angle_alpha   90.00
_cell.angle_beta   90.00
_cell.angle_gamma   90.00
#
_symmetry.space_group_name_H-M   'P 1'
#
loop_
_entity.id
_entity.type
_entity.pdbx_description
1 polymer ?
#
loop_
_entity_poly.entity_id
_entity_poly.type
_entity_poly.pdbx_seq_one_letter_code
_entity_poly.pdbx_strand_id
1 'polypeptide(L)'
;MYAFPWTDRGACVPPAHPSDTFEDLEDGDTRHLALAFKSIQGMDVGINSWIQFNADAKELYALPLEKHVGRYGFILEATDSEGKMGMDTVKIHVQQPREGRNYNHRFTAVFMPEKKYDFEFTHALDWQIKVVEKVARLYGDRDTENINVRSISTNPHKVTWTNTTLTNPRSTLCPTDELEAVAEVVVSGDHGMTREIQEAFEPEFLLKRVHVHYMGHCEVLRPSKPAAPRPPVSSPGKSCTPKCSWVMRCWGL
;
A
#
# COMPACT_ATOMS: atom_id res chain seq x y z
N MET A 1 8.23 20.87 9.57
CA MET A 1 8.16 19.78 10.54
C MET A 1 6.87 19.99 11.30
N TYR A 2 5.77 19.40 10.84
CA TYR A 2 4.45 19.64 11.42
C TYR A 2 3.99 18.35 12.09
N ALA A 3 3.81 18.43 13.41
CA ALA A 3 3.12 17.43 14.20
C ALA A 3 1.61 17.67 14.06
N PHE A 4 0.85 16.63 13.74
CA PHE A 4 -0.62 16.67 13.73
C PHE A 4 -1.20 15.40 14.37
N PRO A 5 -2.39 15.52 14.99
CA PRO A 5 -2.91 14.54 15.92
C PRO A 5 -3.62 13.37 15.23
N TRP A 6 -3.59 12.24 15.95
CA TRP A 6 -4.14 10.94 15.66
C TRP A 6 -5.58 10.93 15.09
N THR A 7 -5.76 10.32 13.91
CA THR A 7 -7.08 9.89 13.41
C THR A 7 -7.08 8.43 12.91
N ASP A 8 -8.09 7.70 13.38
CA ASP A 8 -8.25 6.24 13.39
C ASP A 8 -8.80 5.68 12.05
N ARG A 9 -8.15 5.99 10.92
CA ARG A 9 -8.63 5.59 9.58
C ARG A 9 -7.50 5.19 8.64
N GLY A 10 -7.26 3.88 8.52
CA GLY A 10 -6.89 3.15 7.28
C GLY A 10 -5.82 3.67 6.31
N ALA A 11 -5.08 4.70 6.67
CA ALA A 11 -4.03 5.36 5.93
C ALA A 11 -2.68 5.10 6.61
N CYS A 12 -1.56 5.49 5.96
CA CYS A 12 -0.25 5.49 6.59
C CYS A 12 -0.39 6.15 7.97
N VAL A 13 -0.06 5.40 9.02
CA VAL A 13 -0.23 5.89 10.38
C VAL A 13 0.84 6.97 10.57
N PRO A 14 0.47 8.21 10.93
CA PRO A 14 1.46 9.25 11.20
C PRO A 14 2.38 8.81 12.36
N PRO A 15 3.59 9.36 12.44
CA PRO A 15 4.58 8.89 13.40
C PRO A 15 4.07 8.94 14.84
N ALA A 16 4.16 7.80 15.53
CA ALA A 16 3.89 7.72 16.96
C ALA A 16 5.14 8.15 17.72
N HIS A 17 5.06 9.26 18.46
CA HIS A 17 6.15 9.73 19.32
C HIS A 17 6.06 9.10 20.72
N PRO A 18 7.06 8.30 21.14
CA PRO A 18 7.14 7.75 22.50
C PRO A 18 7.80 8.73 23.48
N SER A 19 7.62 10.05 23.30
CA SER A 19 8.44 11.07 23.98
C SER A 19 8.37 11.03 25.51
N ASP A 20 7.34 10.41 26.06
CA ASP A 20 7.03 10.38 27.49
C ASP A 20 6.94 8.94 28.03
N THR A 21 7.48 7.95 27.29
CA THR A 21 7.39 6.53 27.69
C THR A 21 8.44 6.15 28.74
N PHE A 22 9.57 6.84 28.77
CA PHE A 22 10.68 6.63 29.70
C PHE A 22 11.12 7.95 30.33
N GLU A 23 11.28 7.95 31.66
CA GLU A 23 11.90 9.03 32.42
C GLU A 23 13.16 8.48 33.09
N ASP A 24 14.30 9.12 32.85
CA ASP A 24 15.57 8.83 33.50
C ASP A 24 16.01 10.01 34.39
N LEU A 25 16.61 9.69 35.54
CA LEU A 25 16.99 10.68 36.56
C LEU A 25 18.26 11.47 36.18
N GLU A 26 19.12 10.90 35.34
CA GLU A 26 20.41 11.47 34.95
C GLU A 26 20.32 12.21 33.61
N ASP A 27 19.64 11.60 32.63
CA ASP A 27 19.53 12.09 31.25
C ASP A 27 18.18 12.78 30.94
N GLY A 28 17.20 12.72 31.84
CA GLY A 28 15.90 13.39 31.68
C GLY A 28 14.87 12.55 30.92
N ASP A 29 14.21 13.13 29.92
CA ASP A 29 13.11 12.44 29.21
C ASP A 29 13.61 11.43 28.16
N THR A 30 12.67 10.71 27.54
CA THR A 30 12.95 9.70 26.49
C THR A 30 13.74 10.26 25.30
N ARG A 31 13.82 11.59 25.13
CA ARG A 31 14.55 12.27 24.03
C ARG A 31 16.06 12.26 24.23
N HIS A 32 16.56 11.89 25.41
CA HIS A 32 18.00 11.76 25.64
C HIS A 32 18.49 10.30 25.64
N LEU A 33 17.56 9.33 25.66
CA LEU A 33 17.87 7.90 25.65
C LEU A 33 18.04 7.32 24.25
N ALA A 34 18.88 6.30 24.11
CA ALA A 34 19.01 5.51 22.88
C ALA A 34 17.88 4.46 22.83
N LEU A 35 17.07 4.49 21.76
CA LEU A 35 15.89 3.63 21.64
C LEU A 35 16.10 2.50 20.61
N ALA A 36 15.69 1.29 20.96
CA ALA A 36 15.65 0.14 20.08
C ALA A 36 14.25 -0.48 20.04
N PHE A 37 13.75 -0.77 18.85
CA PHE A 37 12.43 -1.36 18.63
C PHE A 37 12.55 -2.82 18.22
N LYS A 38 11.99 -3.71 19.04
CA LYS A 38 12.14 -5.15 18.93
C LYS A 38 10.78 -5.83 18.88
N SER A 39 10.75 -7.03 18.30
CA SER A 39 9.60 -7.93 18.40
C SER A 39 9.34 -8.31 19.87
N ILE A 40 8.14 -8.83 20.17
CA ILE A 40 7.80 -9.32 21.53
C ILE A 40 8.73 -10.44 22.03
N GLN A 41 9.47 -11.09 21.13
CA GLN A 41 10.46 -12.11 21.45
C GLN A 41 11.87 -11.53 21.71
N GLY A 42 12.02 -10.20 21.68
CA GLY A 42 13.30 -9.50 21.87
C GLY A 42 14.22 -9.53 20.64
N MET A 43 13.74 -10.00 19.49
CA MET A 43 14.50 -9.98 18.23
C MET A 43 14.28 -8.70 17.45
N ASP A 44 15.27 -8.28 16.67
CA ASP A 44 15.17 -7.14 15.76
C ASP A 44 14.02 -7.28 14.77
N VAL A 45 13.37 -6.16 14.47
CA VAL A 45 12.31 -6.12 13.46
C VAL A 45 12.93 -6.25 12.07
N GLY A 46 12.47 -7.23 11.31
CA GLY A 46 13.05 -7.52 10.00
C GLY A 46 12.88 -6.37 9.00
N ILE A 47 13.84 -6.22 8.09
CA ILE A 47 13.90 -5.19 7.03
C ILE A 47 12.65 -5.13 6.12
N ASN A 48 11.92 -6.25 6.02
CA ASN A 48 10.70 -6.40 5.21
C ASN A 48 9.40 -6.25 6.04
N SER A 49 9.50 -5.83 7.30
CA SER A 49 8.34 -5.59 8.16
C SER A 49 7.49 -4.43 7.64
N TRP A 50 6.19 -4.49 7.94
CA TRP A 50 5.22 -3.44 7.63
C TRP A 50 5.25 -2.26 8.60
N ILE A 51 6.08 -2.37 9.64
CA ILE A 51 6.34 -1.36 10.66
C ILE A 51 7.84 -1.32 10.92
N GLN A 52 8.38 -0.11 11.06
CA GLN A 52 9.78 0.17 11.38
C GLN A 52 9.86 1.31 12.39
N PHE A 53 11.06 1.53 12.92
CA PHE A 53 11.37 2.57 13.88
C PHE A 53 12.54 3.41 13.40
N ASN A 54 12.35 4.72 13.38
CA ASN A 54 13.43 5.67 13.14
C ASN A 54 14.00 6.10 14.50
N ALA A 55 15.21 5.64 14.82
CA ALA A 55 15.87 5.95 16.08
C ALA A 55 16.27 7.43 16.20
N ASP A 56 16.62 8.08 15.09
CA ASP A 56 17.02 9.50 15.07
C ASP A 56 15.82 10.42 15.32
N ALA A 57 14.70 10.13 14.64
CA ALA A 57 13.45 10.87 14.82
C ALA A 57 12.66 10.43 16.07
N LYS A 58 13.01 9.27 16.64
CA LYS A 58 12.28 8.59 17.73
C LYS A 58 10.81 8.38 17.36
N GLU A 59 10.60 7.79 16.20
CA GLU A 59 9.28 7.69 15.58
C GLU A 59 9.05 6.28 15.01
N LEU A 60 7.89 5.70 15.32
CA LEU A 60 7.41 4.51 14.63
C LEU A 60 6.70 4.92 13.35
N TYR A 61 6.98 4.23 12.25
CA TYR A 61 6.32 4.44 10.97
C TYR A 61 5.86 3.10 10.38
N ALA A 62 4.66 3.08 9.80
CA ALA A 62 4.01 1.85 9.38
C ALA A 62 3.12 2.01 8.16
N LEU A 63 3.05 0.95 7.36
CA LEU A 63 2.11 0.80 6.24
C LEU A 63 1.37 -0.55 6.36
N PRO A 64 0.38 -0.64 7.26
CA PRO A 64 -0.39 -1.86 7.40
C PRO A 64 -1.24 -2.11 6.14
N LEU A 65 -1.29 -3.36 5.70
CA LEU A 65 -2.17 -3.84 4.64
C LEU A 65 -3.27 -4.71 5.27
N GLU A 66 -4.25 -5.12 4.48
CA GLU A 66 -5.34 -5.97 4.94
C GLU A 66 -4.86 -7.30 5.57
N LYS A 67 -3.74 -7.85 5.09
CA LYS A 67 -3.11 -9.04 5.67
C LYS A 67 -2.48 -8.82 7.05
N HIS A 68 -2.32 -7.57 7.48
CA HIS A 68 -1.77 -7.19 8.78
C HIS A 68 -2.87 -6.81 9.78
N VAL A 69 -4.16 -7.03 9.48
CA VAL A 69 -5.24 -6.79 10.44
C VAL A 69 -5.07 -7.74 11.63
N GLY A 70 -4.99 -7.19 12.85
CA GLY A 70 -4.69 -7.98 14.02
C GLY A 70 -4.19 -7.17 15.22
N ARG A 71 -3.71 -7.88 16.24
CA ARG A 71 -3.06 -7.29 17.42
C ARG A 71 -1.61 -7.74 17.46
N TYR A 72 -0.72 -6.79 17.67
CA TYR A 72 0.72 -7.01 17.70
C TYR A 72 1.30 -6.43 18.98
N GLY A 73 2.27 -7.14 19.55
CA GLY A 73 3.09 -6.67 20.67
C GLY A 73 4.53 -6.48 20.20
N PHE A 74 5.14 -5.39 20.62
CA PHE A 74 6.54 -5.06 20.40
C PHE A 74 7.16 -4.59 21.71
N ILE A 75 8.48 -4.60 21.77
CA ILE A 75 9.25 -4.09 22.91
C ILE A 75 9.98 -2.85 22.44
N LEU A 76 9.84 -1.77 23.19
CA LEU A 76 10.66 -0.58 23.07
C LEU A 76 11.68 -0.62 24.20
N GLU A 77 12.95 -0.64 23.84
CA GLU A 77 14.08 -0.70 24.77
C GLU A 77 14.78 0.64 24.76
N ALA A 78 14.98 1.23 25.95
CA ALA A 78 15.68 2.49 26.14
C ALA A 78 16.98 2.23 26.88
N THR A 79 18.08 2.80 26.40
CA THR A 79 19.40 2.72 27.03
C THR A 79 19.89 4.12 27.37
N ASP A 80 20.30 4.33 28.61
CA ASP A 80 20.88 5.59 29.09
C ASP A 80 22.36 5.73 28.69
N SER A 81 22.96 6.88 29.00
CA SER A 81 24.37 7.13 28.72
C SER A 81 25.35 6.27 29.54
N GLU A 82 24.91 5.72 30.66
CA GLU A 82 25.67 4.80 31.53
C GLU A 82 25.50 3.32 31.14
N GLY A 83 24.66 3.02 30.14
CA GLY A 83 24.35 1.68 29.65
C GLY A 83 23.29 0.92 30.44
N LYS A 84 22.55 1.56 31.36
CA LYS A 84 21.37 0.94 31.99
C LYS A 84 20.22 0.91 30.99
N MET A 85 19.43 -0.17 31.07
CA MET A 85 18.40 -0.45 30.08
C MET A 85 17.02 -0.52 30.75
N GLY A 86 16.05 0.17 30.18
CA GLY A 86 14.62 0.06 30.48
C GLY A 86 13.87 -0.54 29.29
N MET A 87 12.77 -1.25 29.57
CA MET A 87 11.93 -1.82 28.52
C MET A 87 10.46 -1.51 28.77
N ASP A 88 9.72 -1.19 27.71
CA ASP A 88 8.26 -1.08 27.72
C ASP A 88 7.66 -1.88 26.55
N THR A 89 6.40 -2.29 26.70
CA THR A 89 5.66 -3.06 25.70
C THR A 89 4.70 -2.18 24.91
N VAL A 90 4.96 -2.04 23.62
CA VAL A 90 4.08 -1.34 22.68
C VAL A 90 3.05 -2.31 22.11
N LYS A 91 1.76 -2.01 22.31
CA LYS A 91 0.65 -2.79 21.75
C LYS A 91 0.03 -2.05 20.58
N ILE A 92 0.05 -2.66 19.40
CA ILE A 92 -0.50 -2.09 18.17
C ILE A 92 -1.70 -2.90 17.73
N HIS A 93 -2.80 -2.22 17.46
CA HIS A 93 -4.00 -2.84 16.91
C HIS A 93 -4.27 -2.30 15.52
N VAL A 94 -4.10 -3.16 14.51
CA VAL A 94 -4.42 -2.84 13.12
C VAL A 94 -5.87 -3.25 12.86
N GLN A 95 -6.71 -2.27 12.53
CA GLN A 95 -8.11 -2.49 12.20
C GLN A 95 -8.32 -2.50 10.68
N GLN A 96 -9.33 -3.25 10.23
CA GLN A 96 -9.75 -3.19 8.84
C GLN A 96 -10.43 -1.84 8.55
N PRO A 97 -10.02 -1.10 7.51
CA PRO A 97 -10.67 0.15 7.13
C PRO A 97 -12.15 -0.07 6.81
N ARG A 98 -13.01 0.88 7.17
CA ARG A 98 -14.46 0.81 6.85
C ARG A 98 -14.70 0.87 5.34
N GLU A 99 -13.88 1.61 4.60
CA GLU A 99 -13.89 1.62 3.13
C GLU A 99 -13.37 0.30 2.52
N GLY A 100 -12.70 -0.54 3.33
CA GLY A 100 -11.97 -1.70 2.85
C GLY A 100 -12.81 -2.87 2.37
N ARG A 101 -14.14 -2.85 2.60
CA ARG A 101 -15.04 -3.94 2.21
C ARG A 101 -15.60 -3.80 0.79
N ASN A 102 -15.88 -2.57 0.35
CA ASN A 102 -16.50 -2.28 -0.95
C ASN A 102 -15.90 -1.01 -1.55
N TYR A 103 -14.86 -1.17 -2.36
CA TYR A 103 -14.33 -0.09 -3.20
C TYR A 103 -14.81 -0.27 -4.64
N ASN A 104 -15.06 0.84 -5.30
CA ASN A 104 -15.58 0.91 -6.67
C ASN A 104 -14.47 1.11 -7.72
N HIS A 105 -13.24 1.38 -7.28
CA HIS A 105 -12.10 1.54 -8.17
C HIS A 105 -10.77 1.23 -7.44
N ARG A 106 -9.74 0.93 -8.22
CA ARG A 106 -8.35 0.88 -7.76
C ARG A 106 -7.39 1.28 -8.87
N PHE A 107 -6.29 1.91 -8.49
CA PHE A 107 -5.17 2.21 -9.36
C PHE A 107 -4.05 1.19 -9.12
N THR A 108 -3.30 0.84 -10.16
CA THR A 108 -2.15 -0.05 -10.04
C THR A 108 -0.99 0.51 -10.83
N ALA A 109 0.06 0.93 -10.12
CA ALA A 109 1.32 1.38 -10.70
C ALA A 109 2.33 0.24 -10.64
N VAL A 110 3.04 0.02 -11.75
CA VAL A 110 4.24 -0.82 -11.82
C VAL A 110 5.39 0.07 -12.22
N PHE A 111 6.48 -0.01 -11.46
CA PHE A 111 7.64 0.87 -11.61
C PHE A 111 8.92 0.09 -11.33
N MET A 112 10.06 0.76 -11.53
CA MET A 112 11.37 0.25 -11.16
C MET A 112 12.07 1.33 -10.33
N PRO A 113 12.52 1.02 -9.10
CA PRO A 113 13.41 1.90 -8.37
C PRO A 113 14.68 2.18 -9.18
N GLU A 114 15.09 3.45 -9.18
CA GLU A 114 16.37 3.83 -9.77
C GLU A 114 17.52 3.46 -8.84
N LYS A 115 18.48 2.67 -9.34
CA LYS A 115 19.61 2.16 -8.54
C LYS A 115 20.41 3.24 -7.82
N LYS A 116 20.46 4.45 -8.38
CA LYS A 116 21.18 5.58 -7.79
C LYS A 116 20.53 6.07 -6.48
N TYR A 117 19.29 5.68 -6.18
CA TYR A 117 18.60 6.01 -4.93
C TYR A 117 18.39 4.79 -4.03
N ASP A 118 18.93 3.61 -4.37
CA ASP A 118 18.77 2.40 -3.55
C ASP A 118 19.30 2.61 -2.11
N PHE A 119 20.32 3.46 -1.93
CA PHE A 119 20.88 3.77 -0.63
C PHE A 119 19.94 4.59 0.28
N GLU A 120 18.90 5.24 -0.29
CA GLU A 120 17.91 5.99 0.49
C GLU A 120 16.91 5.06 1.18
N PHE A 121 16.83 3.79 0.77
CA PHE A 121 15.86 2.83 1.28
C PHE A 121 16.57 1.76 2.12
N THR A 122 16.69 2.03 3.42
CA THR A 122 17.28 1.06 4.37
C THR A 122 16.33 -0.09 4.62
N HIS A 123 15.02 0.19 4.69
CA HIS A 123 13.97 -0.79 4.88
C HIS A 123 13.07 -0.87 3.64
N ALA A 124 12.48 -2.04 3.40
CA ALA A 124 11.53 -2.20 2.30
C ALA A 124 10.30 -1.30 2.46
N LEU A 125 10.00 -0.88 3.70
CA LEU A 125 8.91 0.05 4.01
C LEU A 125 9.19 1.48 3.49
N ASP A 126 10.44 1.89 3.39
CA ASP A 126 10.83 3.27 3.08
C ASP A 126 10.37 3.67 1.67
N TRP A 127 10.69 2.84 0.66
CA TRP A 127 10.23 3.10 -0.71
C TRP A 127 8.71 2.97 -0.82
N GLN A 128 8.09 2.10 -0.02
CA GLN A 128 6.63 1.91 -0.05
C GLN A 128 5.90 3.17 0.40
N ILE A 129 6.32 3.74 1.52
CA ILE A 129 5.78 5.01 2.02
C ILE A 129 6.07 6.14 1.03
N LYS A 130 7.30 6.23 0.52
CA LYS A 130 7.68 7.25 -0.47
C LYS A 130 6.78 7.24 -1.71
N VAL A 131 6.41 6.07 -2.21
CA VAL A 131 5.47 5.95 -3.34
C VAL A 131 4.08 6.46 -2.97
N VAL A 132 3.58 6.12 -1.77
CA VAL A 132 2.26 6.58 -1.31
C VAL A 132 2.24 8.10 -1.13
N GLU A 133 3.30 8.69 -0.57
CA GLU A 133 3.46 10.14 -0.45
C GLU A 133 3.49 10.85 -1.81
N LYS A 134 4.18 10.28 -2.80
CA LYS A 134 4.19 10.81 -4.18
C LYS A 134 2.79 10.78 -4.80
N VAL A 135 2.03 9.71 -4.58
CA VAL A 135 0.63 9.62 -5.04
C VAL A 135 -0.27 10.65 -4.33
N ALA A 136 -0.10 10.88 -3.03
CA ALA A 136 -0.85 11.92 -2.30
C ALA A 136 -0.59 13.30 -2.90
N ARG A 137 0.69 13.63 -3.09
CA ARG A 137 1.11 14.91 -3.68
C ARG A 137 0.62 15.08 -5.11
N LEU A 138 0.55 14.00 -5.89
CA LEU A 138 -0.03 14.03 -7.25
C LEU A 138 -1.48 14.52 -7.24
N TYR A 139 -2.27 14.14 -6.23
CA TYR A 139 -3.65 14.61 -6.06
C TYR A 139 -3.75 15.96 -5.33
N GLY A 140 -2.63 16.55 -4.93
CA GLY A 140 -2.60 17.78 -4.14
C GLY A 140 -2.96 17.58 -2.67
N ASP A 141 -3.00 16.34 -2.18
CA ASP A 141 -3.24 16.03 -0.78
C ASP A 141 -2.00 16.40 0.07
N ARG A 142 -2.25 16.90 1.28
CA ARG A 142 -1.20 17.27 2.24
C ARG A 142 -0.58 16.06 2.94
N ASP A 143 -1.36 15.00 3.04
CA ASP A 143 -1.05 13.77 3.73
C ASP A 143 -1.60 12.57 2.93
N THR A 144 -1.39 11.37 3.45
CA THR A 144 -1.78 10.12 2.80
C THR A 144 -3.13 9.59 3.29
N GLU A 145 -3.93 10.38 4.02
CA GLU A 145 -5.20 9.92 4.63
C GLU A 145 -6.21 9.45 3.58
N ASN A 146 -6.18 10.08 2.40
CA ASN A 146 -7.07 9.79 1.29
C ASN A 146 -6.65 8.58 0.46
N ILE A 147 -5.53 7.93 0.80
CA ILE A 147 -4.97 6.81 0.04
C ILE A 147 -5.05 5.53 0.87
N ASN A 148 -5.84 4.57 0.39
CA ASN A 148 -5.85 3.23 0.95
C ASN A 148 -5.03 2.26 0.08
N VAL A 149 -3.88 1.81 0.59
CA VAL A 149 -3.04 0.83 -0.09
C VAL A 149 -3.64 -0.57 0.03
N ARG A 150 -3.90 -1.21 -1.11
CA ARG A 150 -4.52 -2.55 -1.19
C ARG A 150 -3.50 -3.67 -1.27
N SER A 151 -2.46 -3.47 -2.08
CA SER A 151 -1.43 -4.50 -2.24
C SER A 151 -0.09 -3.92 -2.68
N ILE A 152 0.97 -4.56 -2.21
CA ILE A 152 2.35 -4.23 -2.56
C ILE A 152 3.04 -5.51 -3.01
N SER A 153 3.85 -5.42 -4.07
CA SER A 153 4.76 -6.47 -4.53
C SER A 153 6.11 -5.85 -4.85
N THR A 154 7.19 -6.61 -4.61
CA THR A 154 8.57 -6.24 -4.93
C THR A 154 9.08 -6.89 -6.21
N ASN A 155 8.35 -7.86 -6.78
CA ASN A 155 8.77 -8.54 -8.01
C ASN A 155 7.56 -8.85 -8.92
N PRO A 156 7.28 -7.99 -9.93
CA PRO A 156 7.86 -6.65 -10.11
C PRO A 156 7.41 -5.68 -9.01
N HIS A 157 8.12 -4.56 -8.84
CA HIS A 157 7.66 -3.49 -7.94
C HIS A 157 6.31 -2.95 -8.40
N LYS A 158 5.32 -3.07 -7.53
CA LYS A 158 3.92 -2.77 -7.83
C LYS A 158 3.21 -2.29 -6.57
N VAL A 159 2.49 -1.19 -6.69
CA VAL A 159 1.61 -0.67 -5.64
C VAL A 159 0.21 -0.53 -6.23
N THR A 160 -0.77 -1.03 -5.49
CA THR A 160 -2.20 -0.89 -5.80
C THR A 160 -2.86 -0.12 -4.68
N TRP A 161 -3.58 0.94 -5.02
CA TRP A 161 -4.28 1.79 -4.05
C TRP A 161 -5.67 2.18 -4.55
N THR A 162 -6.49 2.68 -3.62
CA THR A 162 -7.80 3.27 -3.88
C THR A 162 -7.83 4.65 -3.24
N ASN A 163 -8.43 5.64 -3.91
CA ASN A 163 -8.69 6.94 -3.31
C ASN A 163 -9.97 6.86 -2.48
N THR A 164 -9.87 7.05 -1.17
CA THR A 164 -11.00 6.86 -0.25
C THR A 164 -12.05 7.97 -0.39
N THR A 165 -11.68 9.15 -0.88
CA THR A 165 -12.62 10.27 -1.11
C THR A 165 -13.71 9.92 -2.13
N LEU A 166 -13.42 9.00 -3.06
CA LEU A 166 -14.33 8.53 -4.11
C LEU A 166 -15.06 7.22 -3.72
N THR A 167 -14.89 6.78 -2.47
CA THR A 167 -15.56 5.58 -1.96
C THR A 167 -16.67 5.96 -0.99
N ASN A 168 -17.87 5.44 -1.24
CA ASN A 168 -18.98 5.54 -0.29
C ASN A 168 -19.61 4.15 -0.10
N PRO A 169 -19.29 3.44 1.00
CA PRO A 169 -19.79 2.08 1.22
C PRO A 169 -21.31 2.01 1.43
N ARG A 170 -21.97 3.15 1.64
CA ARG A 170 -23.43 3.25 1.80
C ARG A 170 -24.16 3.61 0.50
N SER A 171 -23.43 4.00 -0.54
CA SER A 171 -23.99 4.38 -1.83
C SER A 171 -23.81 3.26 -2.85
N THR A 172 -24.84 3.04 -3.66
CA THR A 172 -24.76 2.18 -4.85
C THR A 172 -24.50 2.99 -6.13
N LEU A 173 -24.39 4.32 -6.02
CA LEU A 173 -24.09 5.19 -7.15
C LEU A 173 -22.58 5.29 -7.38
N CYS A 174 -22.17 5.22 -8.64
CA CYS A 174 -20.81 5.50 -9.05
C CYS A 174 -20.62 7.02 -9.18
N PRO A 175 -19.64 7.64 -8.49
CA PRO A 175 -19.26 9.03 -8.69
C PRO A 175 -18.43 9.12 -10.00
N THR A 176 -19.11 9.01 -11.14
CA THR A 176 -18.46 8.88 -12.44
C THR A 176 -17.60 10.09 -12.77
N ASP A 177 -18.15 11.29 -12.67
CA ASP A 177 -17.47 12.52 -13.08
C ASP A 177 -16.19 12.76 -12.25
N GLU A 178 -16.28 12.58 -10.92
CA GLU A 178 -15.12 12.75 -10.03
C GLU A 178 -14.08 11.65 -10.23
N LEU A 179 -14.53 10.41 -10.48
CA LEU A 179 -13.64 9.28 -10.69
C LEU A 179 -12.92 9.37 -12.04
N GLU A 180 -13.59 9.82 -13.08
CA GLU A 180 -12.97 10.11 -14.39
C GLU A 180 -11.95 11.22 -14.25
N ALA A 181 -12.27 12.34 -13.57
CA ALA A 181 -11.33 13.43 -13.34
C ALA A 181 -10.05 12.97 -12.61
N VAL A 182 -10.19 12.14 -11.56
CA VAL A 182 -9.03 11.58 -10.83
C VAL A 182 -8.27 10.54 -11.66
N ALA A 183 -8.98 9.78 -12.50
CA ALA A 183 -8.36 8.82 -13.42
C ALA A 183 -7.56 9.51 -14.51
N GLU A 184 -8.06 10.63 -15.05
CA GLU A 184 -7.40 11.44 -16.08
C GLU A 184 -6.08 12.05 -15.61
N VAL A 185 -5.90 12.30 -14.30
CA VAL A 185 -4.61 12.73 -13.73
C VAL A 185 -3.54 11.65 -13.87
N VAL A 186 -3.94 10.38 -13.95
CA VAL A 186 -3.06 9.21 -13.89
C VAL A 186 -2.90 8.53 -15.24
N VAL A 187 -3.99 8.41 -15.99
CA VAL A 187 -4.07 7.67 -17.26
C VAL A 187 -4.46 8.62 -18.38
N SER A 188 -3.72 8.55 -19.49
CA SER A 188 -4.00 9.30 -20.72
C SER A 188 -4.41 8.34 -21.83
N GLY A 189 -5.66 8.43 -22.28
CA GLY A 189 -6.23 7.55 -23.30
C GLY A 189 -6.27 6.08 -22.86
N ASP A 190 -6.33 5.15 -23.82
CA ASP A 190 -6.62 3.74 -23.49
C ASP A 190 -5.51 3.05 -22.68
N HIS A 191 -4.24 3.44 -22.84
CA HIS A 191 -3.09 2.77 -22.23
C HIS A 191 -1.89 3.68 -21.91
N GLY A 192 -2.02 4.99 -22.09
CA GLY A 192 -0.97 5.94 -21.76
C GLY A 192 -0.97 6.30 -20.27
N MET A 193 0.17 6.73 -19.77
CA MET A 193 0.29 7.40 -18.48
C MET A 193 0.51 8.88 -18.72
N THR A 194 -0.10 9.73 -17.91
CA THR A 194 0.07 11.18 -18.02
C THR A 194 1.51 11.58 -17.75
N ARG A 195 1.90 12.78 -18.17
CA ARG A 195 3.24 13.30 -17.85
C ARG A 195 3.34 13.62 -16.36
N GLU A 196 2.23 14.06 -15.79
CA GLU A 196 2.06 14.45 -14.39
C GLU A 196 2.41 13.28 -13.44
N ILE A 197 1.90 12.05 -13.70
CA ILE A 197 2.27 10.90 -12.86
C ILE A 197 3.72 10.44 -13.09
N GLN A 198 4.24 10.56 -14.31
CA GLN A 198 5.63 10.21 -14.59
C GLN A 198 6.59 11.11 -13.81
N GLU A 199 6.40 12.43 -13.93
CA GLU A 199 7.18 13.44 -13.21
C GLU A 199 7.02 13.31 -11.69
N ALA A 200 5.83 12.92 -11.20
CA ALA A 200 5.61 12.69 -9.77
C ALA A 200 6.40 11.49 -9.20
N PHE A 201 6.58 10.43 -10.00
CA PHE A 201 7.32 9.24 -9.59
C PHE A 201 8.84 9.45 -9.67
N GLU A 202 9.30 10.29 -10.59
CA GLU A 202 10.69 10.71 -10.70
C GLU A 202 11.17 11.54 -9.49
N PRO A 203 12.48 11.56 -9.20
CA PRO A 203 13.53 10.77 -9.87
C PRO A 203 13.71 9.36 -9.29
N GLU A 204 13.10 9.03 -8.15
CA GLU A 204 13.38 7.78 -7.42
C GLU A 204 12.80 6.54 -8.10
N PHE A 205 11.72 6.69 -8.86
CA PHE A 205 10.99 5.57 -9.46
C PHE A 205 10.70 5.81 -10.94
N LEU A 206 11.16 4.89 -11.80
CA LEU A 206 10.80 4.86 -13.21
C LEU A 206 9.48 4.12 -13.39
N LEU A 207 8.39 4.87 -13.58
CA LEU A 207 7.08 4.30 -13.84
C LEU A 207 7.08 3.54 -15.18
N LYS A 208 6.56 2.31 -15.18
CA LYS A 208 6.47 1.46 -16.39
C LYS A 208 5.07 1.41 -16.95
N ARG A 209 4.07 1.39 -16.07
CA ARG A 209 2.65 1.39 -16.43
C ARG A 209 1.82 1.77 -15.22
N VAL A 210 0.67 2.37 -15.50
CA VAL A 210 -0.38 2.58 -14.52
C VAL A 210 -1.73 2.22 -15.14
N HIS A 211 -2.60 1.59 -14.36
CA HIS A 211 -3.91 1.15 -14.80
C HIS A 211 -4.97 1.46 -13.75
N VAL A 212 -6.15 1.87 -14.21
CA VAL A 212 -7.35 1.98 -13.38
C VAL A 212 -8.20 0.73 -13.58
N HIS A 213 -8.72 0.19 -12.48
CA HIS A 213 -9.66 -0.91 -12.48
C HIS A 213 -10.94 -0.47 -11.80
N TYR A 214 -12.01 -0.31 -12.58
CA TYR A 214 -13.35 -0.06 -12.07
C TYR A 214 -14.02 -1.35 -11.60
N MET A 215 -14.82 -1.29 -10.54
CA MET A 215 -15.45 -2.43 -9.87
C MET A 215 -16.84 -2.08 -9.34
N GLY A 216 -17.65 -3.11 -9.08
CA GLY A 216 -19.00 -2.95 -8.58
C GLY A 216 -19.84 -2.05 -9.48
N HIS A 217 -20.46 -1.02 -8.90
CA HIS A 217 -21.33 -0.10 -9.63
C HIS A 217 -20.60 0.80 -10.64
N CYS A 218 -19.26 0.89 -10.58
CA CYS A 218 -18.46 1.66 -11.54
C CYS A 218 -17.97 0.85 -12.73
N GLU A 219 -18.31 -0.45 -12.85
CA GLU A 219 -17.87 -1.27 -13.98
C GLU A 219 -18.33 -0.75 -15.35
N VAL A 220 -19.37 0.08 -15.38
CA VAL A 220 -19.86 0.78 -16.57
C VAL A 220 -18.81 1.68 -17.24
N LEU A 221 -17.80 2.15 -16.48
CA LEU A 221 -16.72 2.99 -16.98
C LEU A 221 -15.58 2.20 -17.63
N ARG A 222 -15.63 0.86 -17.58
CA ARG A 222 -14.62 0.05 -18.27
C ARG A 222 -14.73 0.29 -19.78
N PRO A 223 -13.61 0.65 -20.46
CA PRO A 223 -13.60 0.78 -21.90
C PRO A 223 -14.13 -0.51 -22.54
N SER A 224 -15.12 -0.40 -23.42
CA SER A 224 -15.61 -1.56 -24.16
C SER A 224 -14.47 -2.09 -25.01
N LYS A 225 -14.01 -3.34 -24.77
CA LYS A 225 -13.08 -4.00 -25.70
C LYS A 225 -13.67 -3.88 -27.11
N PRO A 226 -12.88 -3.49 -28.12
CA PRO A 226 -13.33 -3.58 -29.51
C PRO A 226 -13.84 -5.00 -29.74
N ALA A 227 -15.10 -5.10 -30.19
CA ALA A 227 -15.66 -6.40 -30.51
C ALA A 227 -14.71 -7.07 -31.50
N ALA A 228 -14.14 -8.22 -31.11
CA ALA A 228 -13.34 -9.01 -32.03
C ALA A 228 -14.17 -9.21 -33.31
N PRO A 229 -13.60 -9.02 -34.52
CA PRO A 229 -14.34 -9.25 -35.74
C PRO A 229 -14.94 -10.65 -35.67
N ARG A 230 -16.27 -10.75 -35.79
CA ARG A 230 -16.94 -12.06 -35.75
C ARG A 230 -16.25 -12.93 -36.80
N PRO A 231 -15.76 -14.12 -36.45
CA PRO A 231 -15.29 -15.05 -37.45
C PRO A 231 -16.44 -15.28 -38.46
N PRO A 232 -16.16 -15.32 -39.77
CA PRO A 232 -17.18 -15.58 -40.76
C PRO A 232 -17.89 -16.88 -40.41
N VAL A 233 -19.22 -16.83 -40.37
CA VAL A 233 -20.08 -17.98 -40.06
C VAL A 233 -19.76 -19.06 -41.09
N SER A 234 -19.02 -20.10 -40.67
CA SER A 234 -18.87 -21.31 -41.47
C SER A 234 -20.19 -22.06 -41.43
N SER A 235 -20.80 -22.21 -42.60
CA SER A 235 -22.00 -23.02 -42.85
C SER A 235 -21.88 -24.43 -42.25
N PRO A 236 -22.99 -25.08 -41.85
CA PRO A 236 -22.96 -26.34 -41.12
C PRO A 236 -22.41 -27.47 -42.01
N GLY A 237 -21.14 -27.82 -41.80
CA GLY A 237 -20.51 -29.04 -42.27
C GLY A 237 -20.91 -30.21 -41.36
N LYS A 238 -21.56 -31.20 -41.98
CA LYS A 238 -21.98 -32.53 -41.52
C LYS A 238 -21.33 -33.05 -40.21
N SER A 239 -22.21 -33.50 -39.32
CA SER A 239 -21.95 -34.20 -38.06
C SER A 239 -20.97 -35.38 -38.22
N CYS A 240 -19.96 -35.43 -37.35
CA CYS A 240 -19.23 -36.65 -37.04
C CYS A 240 -19.42 -36.95 -35.54
N THR A 241 -19.99 -38.10 -35.24
CA THR A 241 -20.34 -38.56 -33.88
C THR A 241 -19.08 -38.94 -33.08
N PRO A 242 -19.11 -38.83 -31.73
CA PRO A 242 -17.94 -39.08 -30.91
C PRO A 242 -17.81 -40.58 -30.55
N LYS A 243 -16.63 -41.15 -30.76
CA LYS A 243 -16.15 -42.29 -29.96
C LYS A 243 -14.84 -41.88 -29.30
N CYS A 244 -14.93 -41.38 -28.07
CA CYS A 244 -13.79 -41.30 -27.17
C CYS A 244 -14.09 -42.17 -25.94
N SER A 245 -13.54 -43.38 -25.96
CA SER A 245 -13.28 -44.20 -24.78
C SER A 245 -11.86 -43.88 -24.36
N TRP A 246 -11.66 -43.22 -23.23
CA TRP A 246 -10.39 -43.28 -22.50
C TRP A 246 -10.64 -43.21 -21.00
N VAL A 247 -10.34 -44.33 -20.34
CA VAL A 247 -10.12 -44.45 -18.91
C VAL A 247 -8.73 -43.87 -18.61
N MET A 248 -8.61 -43.01 -17.59
CA MET A 248 -7.33 -42.79 -16.90
C MET A 248 -7.53 -42.68 -15.40
N ARG A 249 -6.65 -43.38 -14.70
CA ARG A 249 -6.68 -43.74 -13.28
C ARG A 249 -6.06 -42.64 -12.41
N CYS A 250 -6.56 -42.51 -11.19
CA CYS A 250 -5.86 -41.86 -10.08
C CYS A 250 -4.55 -42.59 -9.76
N TRP A 251 -3.49 -41.84 -9.49
CA TRP A 251 -2.39 -42.26 -8.63
C TRP A 251 -2.20 -41.23 -7.53
N GLY A 252 -2.26 -41.68 -6.29
CA GLY A 252 -1.75 -40.99 -5.12
C GLY A 252 -0.43 -41.61 -4.69
N LEU A 253 0.46 -40.77 -4.21
CA LEU A 253 1.25 -40.87 -2.97
C LEU A 253 1.91 -39.51 -2.75
#